data_AF-A0A2E5BZT7-F1
#
_entry.id   AF-A0A2E5BZT7-F1
#
_cell.length_a   1.000
_cell.length_b   1.000
_cell.length_c   1.000
_cell.angle_alpha   90.00
_cell.angle_beta   90.00
_cell.angle_gamma   90.00
#
_symmetry.space_group_name_H-M   'P 1'
#
loop_
_entity.id
_entity.type
_entity.pdbx_description
1 polymer ?
#
loop_
_entity_poly.entity_id
_entity_poly.type
_entity_poly.pdbx_seq_one_letter_code
_entity_poly.pdbx_strand_id
1 'polypeptide(L)'
;MPEQNSVYFAGDIFNHKDLTGNLLLAEAIERESSGNFVCVLPQHLEQSTNRSIDIRNNDLSKIINSDLILVNFDGTELDSGTVIEFLFAKALDVPAVILRSDFRSAGDQERGDPWNLMCSGYPRTAKLTINAMAWYQKAWGNGGGTNAILARFYSKLSKAIISEFENVFNEPSLFDSQQMLRNIYEWGLRFPGNGLSDLFTEQELENILDKKNKKALL
;
A
#
# COMPACT_ATOMS: atom_id res chain seq x y z
N MET A 1 10.99 10.27 19.49
CA MET A 1 10.78 10.49 18.04
C MET A 1 9.29 10.37 17.79
N PRO A 2 8.70 11.12 16.85
CA PRO A 2 7.31 10.85 16.46
C PRO A 2 7.20 9.38 16.03
N GLU A 3 6.07 8.75 16.36
CA GLU A 3 5.83 7.35 16.02
C GLU A 3 5.73 7.21 14.50
N GLN A 4 6.58 6.37 13.89
CA GLN A 4 6.62 6.19 12.44
C GLN A 4 5.32 5.51 11.95
N ASN A 5 4.91 5.83 10.72
CA ASN A 5 3.79 5.20 10.05
C ASN A 5 4.29 4.17 9.04
N SER A 6 3.92 2.92 9.28
CA SER A 6 4.22 1.78 8.42
C SER A 6 3.25 1.71 7.25
N VAL A 7 3.78 1.55 6.04
CA VAL A 7 3.00 1.48 4.80
C VAL A 7 3.28 0.15 4.11
N TYR A 8 2.31 -0.76 4.05
CA TYR A 8 2.46 -1.96 3.22
C TYR A 8 2.43 -1.54 1.75
N PHE A 9 3.44 -1.94 0.97
CA PHE A 9 3.52 -1.57 -0.45
C PHE A 9 3.17 -2.79 -1.31
N ALA A 10 1.89 -2.86 -1.67
CA ALA A 10 1.29 -3.86 -2.55
C ALA A 10 1.52 -3.50 -4.03
N GLY A 11 1.88 -4.49 -4.85
CA GLY A 11 2.12 -4.34 -6.28
C GLY A 11 3.00 -5.46 -6.84
N ASP A 12 3.22 -5.43 -8.15
CA ASP A 12 4.08 -6.40 -8.84
C ASP A 12 5.48 -6.46 -8.21
N ILE A 13 6.03 -7.67 -8.08
CA ILE A 13 7.39 -7.94 -7.58
C ILE A 13 8.16 -8.93 -8.46
N PHE A 14 7.72 -9.14 -9.69
CA PHE A 14 8.11 -10.31 -10.48
C PHE A 14 9.24 -10.03 -11.47
N ASN A 15 9.37 -8.80 -11.94
CA ASN A 15 10.39 -8.42 -12.90
C ASN A 15 11.37 -7.37 -12.35
N HIS A 16 12.50 -7.23 -13.03
CA HIS A 16 13.57 -6.35 -12.57
C HIS A 16 13.15 -4.88 -12.44
N LYS A 17 12.17 -4.42 -13.23
CA LYS A 17 11.65 -3.04 -13.14
C LYS A 17 10.77 -2.88 -11.91
N ASP A 18 9.94 -3.87 -11.61
CA ASP A 18 9.08 -3.80 -10.42
C ASP A 18 9.94 -3.79 -9.16
N LEU A 19 10.85 -4.77 -9.04
CA LEU A 19 11.75 -4.88 -7.89
C LEU A 19 12.57 -3.60 -7.65
N THR A 20 13.20 -3.07 -8.69
CA THR A 20 14.03 -1.86 -8.56
C THR A 20 13.19 -0.58 -8.43
N GLY A 21 12.04 -0.51 -9.10
CA GLY A 21 11.13 0.62 -9.04
C GLY A 21 10.49 0.76 -7.65
N ASN A 22 10.00 -0.34 -7.09
CA ASN A 22 9.43 -0.39 -5.75
C ASN A 22 10.45 0.05 -4.69
N LEU A 23 11.70 -0.44 -4.78
CA LEU A 23 12.78 -0.02 -3.89
C LEU A 23 13.06 1.48 -3.98
N LEU A 24 13.26 2.01 -5.20
CA LEU A 24 13.54 3.43 -5.41
C LEU A 24 12.40 4.33 -4.93
N LEU A 25 11.16 3.88 -5.10
CA LEU A 25 9.99 4.62 -4.64
C LEU A 25 9.88 4.60 -3.11
N ALA A 26 10.06 3.45 -2.47
CA ALA A 26 10.05 3.31 -1.02
C ALA A 26 11.10 4.22 -0.36
N GLU A 27 12.35 4.19 -0.84
CA GLU A 27 13.42 5.05 -0.33
C GLU A 27 13.11 6.54 -0.53
N ALA A 28 12.46 6.90 -1.64
CA ALA A 28 12.06 8.29 -1.88
C ALA A 28 10.93 8.72 -0.94
N ILE A 29 9.94 7.87 -0.68
CA ILE A 29 8.87 8.14 0.28
C ILE A 29 9.45 8.37 1.67
N GLU A 30 10.33 7.48 2.13
CA GLU A 30 10.95 7.61 3.44
C GLU A 30 11.77 8.90 3.54
N ARG A 31 12.61 9.18 2.53
CA ARG A 31 13.43 10.39 2.49
C ARG A 31 12.59 11.67 2.47
N GLU A 32 11.64 11.78 1.56
CA GLU A 32 10.85 13.02 1.40
C GLU A 32 9.85 13.22 2.54
N SER A 33 9.45 12.17 3.26
CA SER A 33 8.63 12.25 4.47
C SER A 33 9.45 12.46 5.75
N SER A 34 10.77 12.61 5.66
CA SER A 34 11.67 12.67 6.82
C SER A 34 11.52 11.47 7.78
N GLY A 35 11.26 10.29 7.22
CA GLY A 35 11.05 9.05 7.98
C GLY A 35 9.67 8.92 8.63
N ASN A 36 8.71 9.80 8.32
CA ASN A 36 7.35 9.68 8.85
C ASN A 36 6.58 8.50 8.24
N PHE A 37 6.82 8.20 6.97
CA PHE A 37 6.25 7.05 6.27
C PHE A 37 7.36 6.08 5.86
N VAL A 38 7.26 4.83 6.33
CA VAL A 38 8.25 3.78 6.07
C VAL A 38 7.56 2.61 5.37
N CYS A 39 7.99 2.31 4.15
CA CYS A 39 7.39 1.25 3.34
C CYS A 39 7.88 -0.14 3.75
N VAL A 40 6.94 -1.07 3.91
CA VAL A 40 7.19 -2.50 4.03
C VAL A 40 7.05 -3.12 2.64
N LEU A 41 8.17 -3.58 2.08
CA LEU A 41 8.24 -4.15 0.74
C LEU A 41 8.14 -5.70 0.80
N PRO A 42 7.12 -6.33 0.17
CA PRO A 42 6.96 -7.79 0.15
C PRO A 42 8.19 -8.54 -0.36
N GLN A 43 8.80 -8.00 -1.42
CA GLN A 43 10.03 -8.53 -2.06
C GLN A 43 11.26 -8.63 -1.13
N HIS A 44 11.27 -7.97 0.03
CA HIS A 44 12.35 -8.11 1.03
C HIS A 44 12.05 -9.18 2.09
N LEU A 45 10.80 -9.64 2.16
CA LEU A 45 10.31 -10.56 3.17
C LEU A 45 10.12 -11.97 2.60
N GLU A 46 9.84 -12.08 1.31
CA GLU A 46 9.74 -13.37 0.64
C GLU A 46 11.08 -14.10 0.70
N GLN A 47 11.11 -15.19 1.48
CA GLN A 47 12.19 -16.16 1.38
C GLN A 47 11.96 -16.95 0.10
N SER A 48 12.94 -16.99 -0.79
CA SER A 48 12.93 -17.79 -2.04
C SER A 48 12.78 -19.31 -1.82
N THR A 49 12.58 -19.73 -0.57
CA THR A 49 12.51 -21.10 -0.11
C THR A 49 11.48 -21.20 1.03
N ASN A 50 10.18 -21.35 0.74
CA ASN A 50 9.19 -22.16 1.48
C ASN A 50 7.75 -21.95 0.97
N ARG A 51 6.81 -22.74 1.50
CA ARG A 51 5.49 -23.05 0.94
C ARG A 51 4.69 -21.78 0.61
N SER A 52 3.96 -21.80 -0.51
CA SER A 52 3.15 -20.66 -1.00
C SER A 52 2.20 -20.05 0.03
N ILE A 53 1.76 -20.85 1.00
CA ILE A 53 0.87 -20.41 2.07
C ILE A 53 1.57 -19.52 3.11
N ASP A 54 2.86 -19.76 3.35
CA ASP A 54 3.66 -19.00 4.32
C ASP A 54 3.92 -17.58 3.78
N ILE A 55 4.13 -17.45 2.47
CA ILE A 55 4.26 -16.16 1.76
C ILE A 55 2.98 -15.34 1.95
N ARG A 56 1.83 -15.90 1.55
CA ARG A 56 0.53 -15.24 1.70
C ARG A 56 0.28 -14.82 3.15
N ASN A 57 0.48 -15.72 4.11
CA ASN A 57 0.22 -15.38 5.51
C ASN A 57 1.17 -14.30 6.02
N ASN A 58 2.42 -14.29 5.58
CA ASN A 58 3.36 -13.22 5.90
C ASN A 58 2.88 -11.88 5.34
N ASP A 59 2.45 -11.80 4.08
CA ASP A 59 1.91 -10.58 3.47
C ASP A 59 0.67 -10.05 4.20
N LEU A 60 -0.32 -10.92 4.44
CA LEU A 60 -1.51 -10.55 5.20
C LEU A 60 -1.16 -10.08 6.62
N SER A 61 -0.16 -10.71 7.26
CA SER A 61 0.33 -10.26 8.58
C SER A 61 0.93 -8.86 8.53
N LYS A 62 1.63 -8.49 7.44
CA LYS A 62 2.18 -7.15 7.27
C LYS A 62 1.09 -6.12 7.03
N ILE A 63 0.03 -6.47 6.29
CA ILE A 63 -1.15 -5.59 6.13
C ILE A 63 -1.81 -5.32 7.49
N ILE A 64 -2.06 -6.37 8.28
CA ILE A 64 -2.68 -6.24 9.62
C ILE A 64 -1.87 -5.28 10.52
N ASN A 65 -0.55 -5.38 10.47
CA ASN A 65 0.37 -4.57 11.28
C ASN A 65 0.61 -3.16 10.71
N SER A 66 0.22 -2.89 9.46
CA SER A 66 0.52 -1.61 8.82
C SER A 66 -0.51 -0.54 9.18
N ASP A 67 -0.06 0.71 9.12
CA ASP A 67 -0.90 1.88 9.35
C ASP A 67 -1.63 2.31 8.06
N LEU A 68 -1.00 2.10 6.90
CA LEU A 68 -1.55 2.38 5.56
C LEU A 68 -1.17 1.26 4.59
N ILE A 69 -1.83 1.26 3.42
CA ILE A 69 -1.41 0.50 2.25
C ILE A 69 -1.22 1.42 1.03
N LEU A 70 -0.10 1.25 0.33
CA LEU A 70 0.13 1.77 -1.02
C LEU A 70 -0.11 0.62 -2.00
N VAL A 71 -0.96 0.83 -2.99
CA VAL A 71 -1.37 -0.21 -3.94
C VAL A 71 -1.03 0.24 -5.35
N ASN A 72 -0.16 -0.49 -6.04
CA ASN A 72 0.19 -0.20 -7.44
C ASN A 72 -0.78 -0.89 -8.41
N PHE A 73 -1.66 -0.12 -9.04
CA PHE A 73 -2.62 -0.57 -10.05
C PHE A 73 -2.17 -0.18 -11.46
N ASP A 74 -0.93 -0.50 -11.80
CA ASP A 74 -0.39 -0.33 -13.15
C ASP A 74 -0.79 -1.47 -14.10
N GLY A 75 -0.72 -1.20 -15.40
CA GLY A 75 -1.00 -2.19 -16.44
C GLY A 75 -2.46 -2.24 -16.92
N THR A 76 -2.70 -3.15 -17.86
CA THR A 76 -4.04 -3.36 -18.46
C THR A 76 -4.92 -4.22 -17.56
N GLU A 77 -4.33 -5.28 -16.99
CA GLU A 77 -4.95 -6.14 -15.98
C GLU A 77 -4.24 -5.90 -14.65
N LEU A 78 -5.01 -5.90 -13.57
CA LEU A 78 -4.45 -5.78 -12.23
C LEU A 78 -3.82 -7.11 -11.81
N ASP A 79 -2.71 -7.05 -11.10
CA ASP A 79 -2.20 -8.24 -10.41
C ASP A 79 -3.22 -8.73 -9.38
N SER A 80 -3.56 -10.00 -9.50
CA SER A 80 -4.57 -10.62 -8.64
C SER A 80 -4.14 -10.69 -7.17
N GLY A 81 -2.84 -10.81 -6.87
CA GLY A 81 -2.33 -10.77 -5.50
C GLY A 81 -2.58 -9.41 -4.86
N THR A 82 -2.18 -8.37 -5.57
CA THR A 82 -2.38 -6.96 -5.21
C THR A 82 -3.86 -6.61 -5.00
N VAL A 83 -4.78 -7.16 -5.81
CA VAL A 83 -6.23 -6.98 -5.62
C VAL A 83 -6.71 -7.63 -4.32
N ILE A 84 -6.22 -8.83 -3.98
CA ILE A 84 -6.55 -9.51 -2.72
C ILE A 84 -6.01 -8.73 -1.52
N GLU A 85 -4.78 -8.23 -1.61
CA GLU A 85 -4.15 -7.40 -0.58
C GLU A 85 -4.93 -6.10 -0.34
N PHE A 86 -5.33 -5.40 -1.42
CA PHE A 86 -6.17 -4.21 -1.32
C PHE A 86 -7.50 -4.52 -0.64
N LEU A 87 -8.22 -5.56 -1.09
CA LEU A 87 -9.52 -5.89 -0.51
C LEU A 87 -9.40 -6.34 0.95
N PHE A 88 -8.35 -7.09 1.30
CA PHE A 88 -8.09 -7.49 2.68
C PHE A 88 -7.80 -6.27 3.56
N ALA A 89 -6.99 -5.33 3.08
CA ALA A 89 -6.75 -4.06 3.75
C ALA A 89 -8.06 -3.28 3.95
N LYS A 90 -8.94 -3.21 2.93
CA LYS A 90 -10.24 -2.54 3.06
C LYS A 90 -11.18 -3.24 4.04
N ALA A 91 -11.17 -4.57 4.09
CA ALA A 91 -11.96 -5.33 5.07
C ALA A 91 -11.54 -5.01 6.53
N LEU A 92 -10.29 -4.62 6.75
CA LEU A 92 -9.73 -4.22 8.04
C LEU A 92 -9.75 -2.69 8.28
N ASP A 93 -10.44 -1.95 7.41
CA ASP A 93 -10.48 -0.48 7.37
C ASP A 93 -9.09 0.18 7.38
N VAL A 94 -8.10 -0.44 6.74
CA VAL A 94 -6.78 0.17 6.55
C VAL A 94 -6.90 1.26 5.47
N PRO A 95 -6.44 2.50 5.74
CA PRO A 95 -6.38 3.57 4.75
C PRO A 95 -5.50 3.18 3.57
N ALA A 96 -5.97 3.50 2.36
CA ALA A 96 -5.32 3.07 1.13
C ALA A 96 -5.00 4.25 0.20
N VAL A 97 -3.85 4.19 -0.45
CA VAL A 97 -3.55 5.02 -1.62
C VAL A 97 -3.35 4.10 -2.81
N ILE A 98 -4.18 4.25 -3.84
CA ILE A 98 -4.00 3.57 -5.12
C ILE A 98 -3.13 4.45 -5.99
N LEU A 99 -1.94 3.97 -6.34
CA LEU A 99 -1.07 4.56 -7.35
C LEU A 99 -1.37 3.91 -8.70
N ARG A 100 -1.57 4.73 -9.72
CA ARG A 100 -1.48 4.30 -11.11
C ARG A 100 -0.64 5.27 -11.91
N SER A 101 0.48 4.77 -12.38
CA SER A 101 1.47 5.48 -13.19
C SER A 101 1.27 5.25 -14.70
N ASP A 102 0.56 4.19 -15.07
CA ASP A 102 0.12 3.89 -16.43
C ASP A 102 -1.02 4.82 -16.87
N PHE A 103 -0.70 5.74 -17.79
CA PHE A 103 -1.64 6.75 -18.31
C PHE A 103 -2.71 6.18 -19.24
N ARG A 104 -2.58 4.91 -19.65
CA ARG A 104 -3.54 4.28 -20.57
C ARG A 104 -4.82 3.93 -19.81
N SER A 105 -5.95 4.05 -20.51
CA SER A 105 -7.22 3.49 -20.06
C SER A 105 -7.11 1.98 -19.90
N ALA A 106 -7.74 1.45 -18.86
CA ALA A 106 -7.89 0.02 -18.61
C ALA A 106 -9.20 -0.23 -17.84
N GLY A 107 -9.55 -1.49 -17.65
CA GLY A 107 -10.80 -1.89 -17.01
C GLY A 107 -12.03 -1.70 -17.89
N ASP A 108 -13.19 -1.74 -17.24
CA ASP A 108 -14.52 -1.80 -17.83
C ASP A 108 -15.34 -0.50 -17.63
N GLN A 109 -14.70 0.56 -17.16
CA GLN A 109 -15.33 1.84 -16.86
C GLN A 109 -15.18 2.83 -18.04
N GLU A 110 -16.30 3.20 -18.69
CA GLU A 110 -16.27 4.21 -19.77
C GLU A 110 -15.92 5.63 -19.28
N ARG A 111 -16.30 5.96 -18.05
CA ARG A 111 -16.07 7.27 -17.39
C ARG A 111 -15.81 7.09 -15.90
N GLY A 112 -14.76 6.36 -15.57
CA GLY A 112 -14.41 6.06 -14.18
C GLY A 112 -12.92 5.87 -14.00
N ASP A 113 -12.57 5.11 -12.98
CA ASP A 113 -11.17 4.80 -12.73
C ASP A 113 -10.63 3.87 -13.83
N PRO A 114 -9.37 4.04 -14.25
CA PRO A 114 -8.77 3.26 -15.34
C PRO A 114 -8.32 1.87 -14.87
N TRP A 115 -9.21 1.14 -14.22
CA TRP A 115 -9.07 -0.25 -13.78
C TRP A 115 -10.45 -0.88 -13.56
N ASN A 116 -10.49 -2.16 -13.19
CA ASN A 116 -11.73 -2.89 -12.99
C ASN A 116 -12.65 -2.19 -11.96
N LEU A 117 -13.94 -1.99 -12.30
CA LEU A 117 -14.90 -1.25 -11.47
C LEU A 117 -15.07 -1.81 -10.05
N MET A 118 -14.81 -3.10 -9.86
CA MET A 118 -14.93 -3.77 -8.56
C MET A 118 -13.88 -3.31 -7.54
N CYS A 119 -12.86 -2.57 -7.99
CA CYS A 119 -11.81 -1.99 -7.14
C CYS A 119 -12.02 -0.49 -6.86
N SER A 120 -13.14 0.10 -7.30
CA SER A 120 -13.44 1.53 -7.13
C SER A 120 -14.44 1.79 -6.01
N GLY A 121 -14.38 3.00 -5.42
CA GLY A 121 -15.40 3.51 -4.51
C GLY A 121 -15.29 3.05 -3.05
N TYR A 122 -14.20 2.38 -2.67
CA TYR A 122 -13.97 2.02 -1.27
C TYR A 122 -13.66 3.29 -0.44
N PRO A 123 -14.23 3.43 0.77
CA PRO A 123 -13.94 4.56 1.67
C PRO A 123 -12.47 4.57 2.13
N ARG A 124 -11.98 5.71 2.63
CA ARG A 124 -10.59 5.86 3.10
C ARG A 124 -9.58 5.38 2.06
N THR A 125 -9.81 5.79 0.81
CA THR A 125 -9.03 5.37 -0.35
C THR A 125 -8.81 6.56 -1.27
N ALA A 126 -7.59 7.08 -1.30
CA ALA A 126 -7.17 8.09 -2.26
C ALA A 126 -6.62 7.44 -3.52
N LYS A 127 -6.66 8.20 -4.62
CA LYS A 127 -6.26 7.74 -5.95
C LYS A 127 -5.28 8.73 -6.53
N LEU A 128 -4.06 8.27 -6.81
CA LEU A 128 -3.04 9.03 -7.52
C LEU A 128 -2.83 8.43 -8.91
N THR A 129 -3.51 8.99 -9.90
CA THR A 129 -3.28 8.66 -11.31
C THR A 129 -2.36 9.69 -11.96
N ILE A 130 -1.24 9.24 -12.51
CA ILE A 130 -0.27 10.12 -13.17
C ILE A 130 0.06 9.63 -14.58
N ASN A 131 0.52 10.56 -15.42
CA ASN A 131 1.21 10.19 -16.64
C ASN A 131 2.72 10.07 -16.38
N ALA A 132 3.16 8.87 -16.00
CA ALA A 132 4.56 8.62 -15.67
C ALA A 132 5.50 8.90 -16.85
N MET A 133 5.08 8.63 -18.08
CA MET A 133 5.87 8.90 -19.28
C MET A 133 6.15 10.40 -19.44
N ALA A 134 5.13 11.25 -19.29
CA ALA A 134 5.30 12.69 -19.37
C ALA A 134 6.19 13.21 -18.23
N TRP A 135 6.04 12.67 -17.01
CA TRP A 135 6.87 13.05 -15.87
C TRP A 135 8.33 12.62 -16.06
N TYR A 136 8.55 11.41 -16.59
CA TYR A 136 9.87 10.90 -16.94
C TYR A 136 10.52 11.76 -18.03
N GLN A 137 9.82 12.07 -19.12
CA GLN A 137 10.34 12.91 -20.20
C GLN A 137 10.73 14.31 -19.70
N LYS A 138 9.92 14.90 -18.81
CA LYS A 138 10.26 16.17 -18.16
C LYS A 138 11.51 16.05 -17.29
N ALA A 139 11.62 14.99 -16.50
CA ALA A 139 12.81 14.75 -15.68
C ALA A 139 14.03 14.52 -16.57
N TRP A 140 13.93 13.74 -17.64
CA TRP A 140 14.99 13.45 -18.59
C TRP A 140 15.47 14.69 -19.35
N GLY A 141 14.54 15.53 -19.83
CA GLY A 141 14.84 16.76 -20.58
C GLY A 141 15.67 17.79 -19.80
N ASN A 142 15.68 17.71 -18.46
CA ASN A 142 16.51 18.56 -17.60
C ASN A 142 17.98 18.09 -17.47
N GLY A 143 18.37 16.97 -18.10
CA GLY A 143 19.77 16.51 -18.16
C GLY A 143 20.40 16.08 -16.83
N GLY A 144 21.73 15.98 -16.76
CA GLY A 144 22.47 15.65 -15.52
C GLY A 144 22.66 14.15 -15.22
N GLY A 145 22.44 13.28 -16.21
CA GLY A 145 22.67 11.83 -16.08
C GLY A 145 21.59 11.09 -15.29
N THR A 146 21.69 9.76 -15.27
CA THR A 146 20.66 8.85 -14.73
C THR A 146 20.27 9.17 -13.29
N ASN A 147 21.24 9.37 -12.39
CA ASN A 147 20.96 9.63 -10.98
C ASN A 147 20.15 10.91 -10.76
N ALA A 148 20.47 11.99 -11.49
CA ALA A 148 19.73 13.24 -11.38
C ALA A 148 18.30 13.13 -11.92
N ILE A 149 18.11 12.33 -12.98
CA ILE A 149 16.79 12.06 -13.56
C ILE A 149 15.92 11.28 -12.57
N LEU A 150 16.46 10.18 -12.02
CA LEU A 150 15.75 9.36 -11.02
C LEU A 150 15.41 10.19 -9.78
N ALA A 151 16.36 10.96 -9.25
CA ALA A 151 16.12 11.81 -8.09
C ALA A 151 14.97 12.80 -8.32
N ARG A 152 14.91 13.47 -9.48
CA ARG A 152 13.82 14.38 -9.82
C ARG A 152 12.48 13.67 -9.96
N PHE A 153 12.45 12.54 -10.65
CA PHE A 153 11.23 11.78 -10.86
C PHE A 153 10.66 11.25 -9.54
N TYR A 154 11.48 10.53 -8.76
CA TYR A 154 11.03 9.91 -7.52
C TYR A 154 10.79 10.93 -6.40
N SER A 155 11.52 12.05 -6.32
CA SER A 155 11.19 13.12 -5.36
C SER A 155 9.83 13.74 -5.66
N LYS A 156 9.47 13.91 -6.93
CA LYS A 156 8.13 14.41 -7.31
C LYS A 156 7.03 13.37 -7.02
N LEU A 157 7.27 12.11 -7.38
CA LEU A 157 6.30 11.02 -7.19
C LEU A 157 6.02 10.75 -5.71
N SER A 158 7.06 10.60 -4.91
CA SER A 158 6.93 10.38 -3.46
C SER A 158 6.18 11.52 -2.77
N LYS A 159 6.45 12.79 -3.10
CA LYS A 159 5.69 13.93 -2.54
C LYS A 159 4.20 13.88 -2.86
N ALA A 160 3.85 13.48 -4.08
CA ALA A 160 2.45 13.32 -4.45
C ALA A 160 1.80 12.18 -3.65
N ILE A 161 2.49 11.05 -3.49
CA ILE A 161 2.00 9.92 -2.69
C ILE A 161 1.86 10.29 -1.20
N ILE A 162 2.85 10.99 -0.63
CA ILE A 162 2.84 11.44 0.77
C ILE A 162 1.64 12.35 1.02
N SER A 163 1.34 13.27 0.09
CA SER A 163 0.14 14.10 0.20
C SER A 163 -1.14 13.27 0.26
N GLU A 164 -1.23 12.19 -0.54
CA GLU A 164 -2.39 11.30 -0.48
C GLU A 164 -2.41 10.45 0.80
N PHE A 165 -1.26 10.03 1.33
CA PHE A 165 -1.19 9.39 2.64
C PHE A 165 -1.74 10.32 3.72
N GLU A 166 -1.27 11.57 3.76
CA GLU A 166 -1.77 12.57 4.71
C GLU A 166 -3.26 12.82 4.56
N ASN A 167 -3.79 12.83 3.33
CA ASN A 167 -5.23 12.97 3.08
C ASN A 167 -6.02 11.82 3.70
N VAL A 168 -5.71 10.57 3.36
CA VAL A 168 -6.50 9.40 3.81
C VAL A 168 -6.28 9.09 5.28
N PHE A 169 -5.11 9.43 5.84
CA PHE A 169 -4.82 9.21 7.24
C PHE A 169 -5.69 10.08 8.15
N ASN A 170 -6.12 11.25 7.67
CA ASN A 170 -7.03 12.14 8.37
C ASN A 170 -8.52 11.82 8.13
N GLU A 171 -8.85 10.82 7.29
CA GLU A 171 -10.23 10.38 7.12
C GLU A 171 -10.65 9.51 8.33
N PRO A 172 -11.86 9.74 8.88
CA PRO A 172 -12.35 8.99 10.03
C PRO A 172 -12.53 7.51 9.68
N SER A 173 -12.34 6.65 10.68
CA SER A 173 -12.59 5.21 10.52
C SER A 173 -14.06 4.92 10.23
N LEU A 174 -14.29 3.79 9.56
CA LEU A 174 -15.61 3.22 9.43
C LEU A 174 -16.10 2.53 10.70
N PHE A 175 -15.19 2.18 11.61
CA PHE A 175 -15.57 1.53 12.86
C PHE A 175 -16.17 2.56 13.83
N ASP A 176 -17.37 2.25 14.32
CA ASP A 176 -18.11 3.11 15.25
C ASP A 176 -17.84 2.78 16.73
N SER A 177 -17.09 1.70 16.99
CA SER A 177 -16.85 1.18 18.33
C SER A 177 -15.62 0.28 18.40
N GLN A 178 -15.00 0.24 19.59
CA GLN A 178 -13.90 -0.67 19.90
C GLN A 178 -14.27 -2.14 19.68
N GLN A 179 -15.52 -2.49 20.00
CA GLN A 179 -16.01 -3.85 19.83
C GLN A 179 -16.08 -4.25 18.35
N MET A 180 -16.53 -3.34 17.47
CA MET A 180 -16.56 -3.59 16.03
C MET A 180 -15.15 -3.79 15.48
N LEU A 181 -14.22 -2.89 15.82
CA LEU A 181 -12.81 -3.02 15.44
C LEU A 181 -12.24 -4.39 15.85
N ARG A 182 -12.42 -4.78 17.12
CA ARG A 182 -11.95 -6.07 17.62
C ARG A 182 -12.56 -7.24 16.84
N ASN A 183 -13.87 -7.26 16.68
CA ASN A 183 -14.58 -8.35 15.99
C ASN A 183 -14.08 -8.52 14.55
N ILE A 184 -13.83 -7.40 13.85
CA ILE A 184 -13.36 -7.41 12.47
C ILE A 184 -11.92 -7.92 12.38
N TYR A 185 -11.03 -7.52 13.28
CA TYR A 185 -9.66 -8.03 13.28
C TYR A 185 -9.61 -9.51 13.68
N GLU A 186 -10.35 -9.94 14.70
CA GLU A 186 -10.47 -11.35 15.06
C GLU A 186 -11.04 -12.19 13.91
N TRP A 187 -11.98 -11.65 13.13
CA TRP A 187 -12.46 -12.31 11.92
C TRP A 187 -11.40 -12.33 10.82
N GLY A 188 -10.71 -11.21 10.58
CA GLY A 188 -9.64 -11.08 9.59
C GLY A 188 -8.46 -12.03 9.82
N LEU A 189 -8.17 -12.39 11.08
CA LEU A 189 -7.18 -13.41 11.43
C LEU A 189 -7.65 -14.85 11.12
N ARG A 190 -8.97 -15.11 11.15
CA ARG A 190 -9.55 -16.45 10.97
C ARG A 190 -9.94 -16.75 9.53
N PHE A 191 -10.55 -15.79 8.84
CA PHE A 191 -11.12 -15.96 7.50
C PHE A 191 -10.12 -16.50 6.46
N PRO A 192 -8.86 -16.02 6.38
CA PRO A 192 -7.89 -16.54 5.40
C PRO A 192 -7.48 -18.00 5.67
N GLY A 193 -7.74 -18.50 6.87
CA GLY A 193 -7.40 -19.85 7.32
C GLY A 193 -5.89 -20.14 7.29
N ASN A 194 -5.57 -21.43 7.23
CA ASN A 194 -4.19 -21.94 7.08
C ASN A 194 -3.19 -21.37 8.11
N GLY A 195 -3.62 -21.25 9.37
CA GLY A 195 -2.73 -20.85 10.47
C GLY A 195 -2.36 -19.36 10.53
N LEU A 196 -3.03 -18.47 9.77
CA LEU A 196 -2.79 -17.03 9.91
C LEU A 196 -3.04 -16.56 11.36
N SER A 197 -4.09 -17.05 12.00
CA SER A 197 -4.39 -16.76 13.40
C SER A 197 -3.26 -17.16 14.35
N ASP A 198 -2.51 -18.21 14.01
CA ASP A 198 -1.45 -18.75 14.87
C ASP A 198 -0.20 -17.86 14.86
N LEU A 199 -0.14 -16.88 13.94
CA LEU A 199 0.91 -15.86 13.90
C LEU A 199 0.68 -14.72 14.90
N PHE A 200 -0.48 -14.68 15.57
CA PHE A 200 -0.85 -13.60 16.48
C PHE A 200 -1.30 -14.16 17.83
N THR A 201 -0.62 -13.74 18.87
CA THR A 201 -1.10 -13.90 20.24
C THR A 201 -2.22 -12.88 20.54
N GLU A 202 -3.05 -13.17 21.55
CA GLU A 202 -4.07 -12.23 22.02
C GLU A 202 -3.45 -10.88 22.41
N GLN A 203 -2.29 -10.90 23.08
CA GLN A 203 -1.57 -9.69 23.47
C GLN A 203 -1.06 -8.87 22.27
N GLU A 204 -0.60 -9.53 21.20
CA GLU A 204 -0.20 -8.83 19.96
C GLU A 204 -1.39 -8.18 19.28
N LEU A 205 -2.54 -8.87 19.24
CA LEU A 205 -3.77 -8.29 18.74
C LEU A 205 -4.17 -7.04 19.55
N GLU A 206 -4.20 -7.11 20.88
CA GLU A 206 -4.49 -5.93 21.72
C GLU A 206 -3.54 -4.77 21.39
N ASN A 207 -2.24 -5.05 21.27
CA ASN A 207 -1.25 -4.01 20.98
C ASN A 207 -1.50 -3.35 19.61
N ILE A 208 -1.95 -4.12 18.61
CA ILE A 208 -2.31 -3.59 17.28
C ILE A 208 -3.54 -2.70 17.39
N LEU A 209 -4.58 -3.15 18.09
CA LEU A 209 -5.81 -2.37 18.28
C LEU A 209 -5.54 -1.08 19.05
N ASP A 210 -4.74 -1.12 20.12
CA ASP A 210 -4.33 0.03 20.91
C ASP A 210 -3.53 1.06 20.09
N LYS A 211 -2.66 0.60 19.20
CA LYS A 211 -1.91 1.49 18.30
C LYS A 211 -2.82 2.18 17.30
N LYS A 212 -3.73 1.42 16.66
CA LYS A 212 -4.69 1.98 15.69
C LYS A 212 -5.61 3.02 16.35
N ASN A 213 -6.03 2.74 17.58
CA ASN A 213 -6.74 3.68 18.44
C ASN A 213 -5.97 5.00 18.67
N LYS A 214 -4.72 4.91 19.13
CA LYS A 214 -3.91 6.09 19.47
C LYS A 214 -3.63 6.99 18.28
N LYS A 215 -3.51 6.39 17.08
CA LYS A 215 -3.21 7.12 15.84
C LYS A 215 -4.43 7.79 15.20
N ALA A 216 -5.60 7.79 15.88
CA ALA A 216 -6.86 8.25 15.29
C ALA A 216 -7.15 7.60 13.92
N LEU A 217 -6.67 6.35 13.75
CA LEU A 217 -7.19 5.46 12.71
C LEU A 217 -8.58 4.90 13.08
N LEU A 218 -9.14 5.44 14.17
CA LEU A 218 -10.50 5.42 14.71
C LEU A 218 -10.96 6.87 14.91
#